data_AF-A0A3D8I6I4-F1
#
_entry.id   AF-A0A3D8I6I4-F1
#
_cell.length_a   1.000
_cell.length_b   1.000
_cell.length_c   1.000
_cell.angle_alpha   90.00
_cell.angle_beta   90.00
_cell.angle_gamma   90.00
#
_symmetry.space_group_name_H-M   'P 1'
#
loop_
_entity.id
_entity.type
_entity.pdbx_description
1 polymer ?
#
loop_
_entity_poly.entity_id
_entity_poly.type
_entity_poly.pdbx_seq_one_letter_code
_entity_poly.pdbx_strand_id
1 'polypeptide(L)' 'MQELSQKIYAILSNILEVPVNENTQVSMQNCPNWSSLAHIDIIMSIEESFNIAFKADELPYLNTQEALVRRVSELLS' A
#
# COMPACT_ATOMS: atom_id res chain seq x y z
N MET A 1 -12.82 9.52 0.57
CA MET A 1 -11.39 9.46 0.93
C MET A 1 -11.10 8.53 2.11
N GLN A 2 -11.88 8.54 3.21
CA GLN A 2 -11.68 7.59 4.33
C GLN A 2 -11.80 6.12 3.90
N GLU A 3 -12.83 5.75 3.12
CA GLU A 3 -13.03 4.38 2.62
C GLU A 3 -11.82 3.81 1.85
N LEU A 4 -11.20 4.62 0.99
CA LEU A 4 -10.03 4.24 0.19
C LEU A 4 -8.83 3.91 1.09
N SER A 5 -8.56 4.80 2.05
CA SER A 5 -7.43 4.64 2.97
C SER A 5 -7.62 3.40 3.85
N GLN A 6 -8.83 3.20 4.36
CA GLN A 6 -9.17 2.03 5.18
C GLN A 6 -8.99 0.71 4.40
N LYS A 7 -9.37 0.66 3.13
CA LYS A 7 -9.16 -0.52 2.29
C LYS A 7 -7.67 -0.81 2.06
N ILE A 8 -6.86 0.22 1.84
CA ILE A 8 -5.39 0.07 1.73
C ILE A 8 -4.80 -0.41 3.06
N TYR A 9 -5.27 0.11 4.19
CA TYR A 9 -4.80 -0.31 5.51
C TYR A 9 -5.16 -1.77 5.80
N ALA A 10 -6.34 -2.22 5.38
CA ALA A 10 -6.72 -3.62 5.49
C ALA A 10 -5.80 -4.53 4.66
N ILE A 11 -5.47 -4.15 3.42
CA ILE A 11 -4.53 -4.89 2.56
C ILE A 11 -3.14 -4.96 3.23
N LEU A 12 -2.62 -3.82 3.67
CA LEU A 12 -1.34 -3.75 4.38
C LEU A 12 -1.36 -4.61 5.64
N SER A 13 -2.44 -4.56 6.43
CA SER A 13 -2.56 -5.31 7.67
C SER A 13 -2.58 -6.82 7.43
N ASN A 14 -3.26 -7.26 6.38
CA ASN A 14 -3.32 -8.67 6.00
C ASN A 14 -1.96 -9.20 5.50
N ILE A 15 -1.24 -8.44 4.68
CA ILE A 15 0.02 -8.89 4.08
C ILE A 15 1.18 -8.77 5.06
N LEU A 16 1.23 -7.67 5.81
CA LEU A 16 2.31 -7.41 6.77
C LEU A 16 2.07 -8.10 8.11
N GLU A 17 0.93 -8.78 8.29
CA GLU A 17 0.54 -9.47 9.53
C GLU A 17 0.63 -8.58 10.79
N VAL A 18 0.39 -7.27 10.64
CA VAL A 18 0.41 -6.29 11.72
C VAL A 18 -0.79 -5.36 11.64
N PRO A 19 -1.28 -4.80 12.76
CA PRO A 19 -2.37 -3.84 12.73
C PRO A 19 -1.91 -2.52 12.08
N VAL A 20 -2.52 -2.17 10.95
CA VAL A 20 -2.27 -0.91 10.23
C VAL A 20 -3.49 0.00 10.32
N ASN A 21 -3.27 1.25 10.71
CA ASN A 21 -4.28 2.31 10.76
C ASN A 21 -3.64 3.64 10.33
N GLU A 22 -4.41 4.74 10.36
CA GLU A 22 -3.93 6.06 9.93
C GLU A 22 -2.70 6.58 10.70
N ASN A 23 -2.45 6.09 11.91
CA ASN A 23 -1.34 6.52 12.77
C ASN A 23 -0.14 5.57 12.72
N THR A 24 -0.24 4.38 12.12
CA THR A 24 0.87 3.41 12.11
C THR A 24 2.03 3.86 11.25
N GLN A 25 1.75 4.54 10.13
CA GLN A 25 2.75 5.07 9.18
C GLN A 25 3.78 4.01 8.76
N VAL A 26 3.31 2.81 8.40
CA VAL A 26 4.21 1.72 7.99
C VAL A 26 4.94 2.05 6.70
N SER A 27 6.18 1.60 6.61
CA SER A 27 7.05 1.70 5.43
C SER A 27 8.00 0.51 5.37
N MET A 28 8.60 0.30 4.21
CA MET A 28 9.63 -0.71 4.01
C MET A 28 10.85 -0.53 4.94
N GLN A 29 11.06 0.68 5.48
CA GLN A 29 12.16 0.97 6.40
C GLN A 29 11.82 0.69 7.86
N ASN A 30 10.58 0.89 8.30
CA ASN A 30 10.20 0.77 9.71
C ASN A 30 9.40 -0.50 10.03
N CYS A 31 8.92 -1.23 9.01
CA CYS A 31 8.17 -2.46 9.17
C CYS A 31 9.00 -3.66 8.67
N PRO A 32 9.54 -4.51 9.56
CA PRO A 32 10.37 -5.64 9.16
C PRO A 32 9.63 -6.69 8.32
N ASN A 33 8.31 -6.77 8.46
CA ASN A 33 7.47 -7.66 7.66
C ASN A 33 7.30 -7.17 6.22
N TRP A 34 7.61 -5.89 5.95
CA TRP A 34 7.59 -5.32 4.61
C TRP A 34 8.89 -5.66 3.87
N SER A 35 9.01 -6.93 3.46
CA SER A 35 10.08 -7.41 2.58
C SER A 35 9.86 -7.02 1.11
N SER A 36 10.85 -7.26 0.25
CA SER A 36 10.69 -7.08 -1.20
C SER A 36 9.58 -7.95 -1.78
N LEU A 37 9.36 -9.14 -1.23
CA LEU A 37 8.26 -10.02 -1.66
C LEU A 37 6.91 -9.46 -1.23
N ALA A 38 6.79 -9.08 0.06
CA ALA A 38 5.58 -8.45 0.59
C ALA A 38 5.25 -7.15 -0.15
N HIS A 39 6.26 -6.39 -0.59
CA HIS A 39 6.04 -5.19 -1.39
C HIS A 39 5.35 -5.52 -2.72
N ILE A 40 5.77 -6.57 -3.44
CA ILE A 40 5.12 -7.00 -4.68
C ILE A 40 3.68 -7.46 -4.40
N ASP A 41 3.46 -8.24 -3.33
CA ASP A 41 2.12 -8.68 -2.94
C ASP A 41 1.19 -7.50 -2.62
N ILE A 42 1.70 -6.47 -1.94
CA ILE A 42 0.97 -5.24 -1.63
C ILE A 42 0.56 -4.52 -2.93
N ILE A 43 1.52 -4.33 -3.84
CA ILE A 43 1.28 -3.66 -5.12
C ILE A 43 0.20 -4.40 -5.91
N MET A 44 0.36 -5.72 -6.11
CA MET A 44 -0.62 -6.54 -6.85
C MET A 44 -2.00 -6.52 -6.19
N SER A 45 -2.06 -6.67 -4.86
CA SER A 45 -3.33 -6.68 -4.12
C SER A 45 -4.08 -5.36 -4.23
N ILE A 46 -3.36 -4.23 -4.27
CA ILE A 46 -3.95 -2.90 -4.46
C ILE A 46 -4.42 -2.73 -5.91
N GLU A 47 -3.60 -3.11 -6.90
CA GLU A 47 -3.98 -3.08 -8.31
C GLU A 47 -5.27 -3.85 -8.58
N GLU A 48 -5.38 -5.08 -8.06
CA GLU A 48 -6.58 -5.90 -8.17
C GLU A 48 -7.76 -5.28 -7.40
N SER A 49 -7.54 -4.83 -6.16
CA SER A 49 -8.60 -4.31 -5.29
C SER A 49 -9.26 -3.02 -5.81
N PHE A 50 -8.52 -2.21 -6.56
CA PHE A 50 -8.99 -0.94 -7.10
C PHE A 50 -9.12 -0.95 -8.62
N ASN A 51 -8.78 -2.07 -9.27
CA ASN A 51 -8.74 -2.22 -10.74
C ASN A 51 -7.90 -1.11 -11.41
N ILE A 52 -6.70 -0.89 -10.87
CA ILE A 52 -5.71 0.08 -11.34
C ILE A 52 -4.42 -0.63 -11.72
N ALA A 53 -3.52 0.08 -12.40
CA ALA A 53 -2.16 -0.38 -12.64
C ALA A 53 -1.17 0.74 -12.30
N PHE A 54 -0.16 0.42 -11.50
CA PHE A 54 0.98 1.28 -11.26
C PHE A 54 2.00 1.11 -12.38
N LYS A 55 2.78 2.16 -12.62
CA LYS A 55 3.89 2.07 -13.57
C LYS A 55 5.09 1.38 -12.92
N ALA A 56 5.87 0.64 -13.71
CA ALA A 56 7.01 -0.10 -13.20
C ALA A 56 8.10 0.81 -12.59
N ASP A 57 8.24 2.04 -13.11
CA ASP A 57 9.19 3.05 -12.64
C ASP A 57 8.79 3.68 -11.29
N GLU A 58 7.51 3.64 -10.92
CA GLU A 58 7.05 4.18 -9.63
C GLU A 58 7.08 3.16 -8.48
N LEU A 59 7.05 1.86 -8.76
CA LEU A 59 7.00 0.81 -7.72
C LEU A 59 8.06 0.98 -6.62
N PRO A 60 9.34 1.26 -6.93
CA PRO A 60 10.37 1.44 -5.90
C PRO A 60 10.08 2.59 -4.92
N TYR A 61 9.26 3.56 -5.31
CA TYR A 61 8.87 4.72 -4.51
C TYR A 61 7.55 4.52 -3.76
N LEU A 62 6.77 3.49 -4.09
CA LEU A 62 5.52 3.11 -3.40
C LEU A 62 5.80 2.24 -2.16
N ASN A 63 6.76 2.67 -1.35
CA ASN A 63 7.32 1.90 -0.23
C ASN A 63 6.87 2.42 1.15
N THR A 64 5.86 3.30 1.18
CA THR A 64 5.23 3.80 2.41
C THR A 64 3.71 3.74 2.30
N GLN A 65 3.05 3.59 3.44
CA GLN A 65 1.59 3.65 3.57
C GLN A 65 1.00 4.91 2.92
N GLU A 66 1.61 6.07 3.17
CA GLU A 66 1.13 7.35 2.63
C GLU A 66 1.30 7.44 1.11
N ALA A 67 2.44 6.98 0.57
CA ALA A 67 2.70 6.97 -0.86
C ALA A 67 1.65 6.14 -1.62
N LEU A 68 1.30 4.96 -1.07
CA LEU A 68 0.25 4.10 -1.63
C LEU A 68 -1.10 4.80 -1.63
N VAL A 69 -1.55 5.33 -0.49
CA VAL A 69 -2.85 6.02 -0.37
C VAL A 69 -2.94 7.18 -1.35
N ARG A 70 -1.92 8.03 -1.38
CA ARG A 70 -1.85 9.18 -2.28
C ARG A 70 -1.93 8.74 -3.72
N ARG A 71 -1.12 7.76 -4.12
CA ARG A 71 -1.03 7.36 -5.53
C ARG A 71 -2.32 6.71 -6.04
N VAL A 72 -2.94 5.86 -5.22
CA VAL A 72 -4.26 5.27 -5.55
C VAL A 72 -5.31 6.37 -5.67
N SER A 73 -5.29 7.37 -4.79
CA SER A 73 -6.21 8.51 -4.89
C SER A 73 -6.01 9.32 -6.18
N GLU A 74 -4.78 9.49 -6.65
CA GLU A 74 -4.46 10.18 -7.91
C GLU A 74 -4.86 9.38 -9.16
N LEU A 75 -4.91 8.04 -9.07
CA LEU A 75 -5.34 7.17 -10.18
C LEU A 75 -6.87 7.09 -10.31
N LEU A 76 -7.60 7.35 -9.23
CA LEU A 76 -9.05 7.25 -9.16
C LEU A 76 -9.77 8.61 -9.23
N SER A 77 -9.01 9.72 -9.31
CA SER A 77 -9.54 11.07 -9.53
C SER A 77 -9.83 11.33 -11.00
#